data_AF-A0A923TPW8-F1
#
_entry.id   AF-A0A923TPW8-F1
#
_cell.length_a   1.000
_cell.length_b   1.000
_cell.length_c   1.000
_cell.angle_alpha   90.00
_cell.angle_beta   90.00
_cell.angle_gamma   90.00
#
_symmetry.space_group_name_H-M   'P 1'
#
loop_
_entity.id
_entity.type
_entity.pdbx_description
1 polymer ?
#
loop_
_entity_poly.entity_id
_entity_poly.type
_entity_poly.pdbx_seq_one_letter_code
_entity_poly.pdbx_strand_id
1 'polypeptide(L)'
;MTSYGEGERVFGPPQGSYDADWVAAAARVQDPGLPEETARELAVYAWDHLRSIGRLDAPEVARRLLVDHPQAGASPAAVVAKAAVDFCQAYGVEL
;
A
#
# COMPACT_ATOMS: atom_id res chain seq x y z
N MET A 1 21.39 -35.78 -9.69
CA MET A 1 20.52 -34.93 -10.53
C MET A 1 19.11 -35.12 -9.96
N THR A 2 18.45 -34.18 -9.28
CA THR A 2 18.53 -32.72 -9.27
C THR A 2 17.95 -32.20 -7.94
N SER A 3 18.39 -31.00 -7.55
CA SER A 3 18.19 -30.16 -6.36
C SER A 3 16.88 -30.17 -5.55
N TYR A 4 17.10 -29.95 -4.24
CA TYR A 4 16.41 -29.09 -3.26
C TYR A 4 15.10 -28.40 -3.67
N GLY A 5 14.09 -28.59 -2.82
CA GLY A 5 12.96 -27.69 -2.63
C GLY A 5 12.69 -27.56 -1.14
N GLU A 6 13.64 -26.93 -0.43
CA GLU A 6 13.53 -26.63 0.98
C GLU A 6 12.32 -25.72 1.17
N GLY A 7 11.30 -26.25 1.84
CA GLY A 7 10.07 -25.54 2.16
C GLY A 7 10.34 -24.52 3.26
N GLU A 8 10.98 -23.40 2.91
CA GLU A 8 10.92 -22.20 3.76
C GLU A 8 9.48 -21.71 3.76
N ARG A 9 8.74 -22.02 4.84
CA ARG A 9 7.52 -21.29 5.19
C ARG A 9 7.94 -19.88 5.63
N VAL A 10 8.11 -19.00 4.65
CA VAL A 10 8.32 -17.58 4.86
C VAL A 10 7.00 -16.98 5.34
N PHE A 11 6.82 -16.87 6.67
CA PHE A 11 5.71 -16.14 7.30
C PHE A 11 5.98 -14.63 7.29
N GLY A 12 6.20 -14.09 6.09
CA GLY A 12 6.29 -12.67 5.80
C GLY A 12 6.12 -12.50 4.30
N PRO A 13 5.48 -11.40 3.82
CA PRO A 13 5.51 -11.10 2.40
C PRO A 13 6.97 -11.12 1.93
N PRO A 14 7.30 -11.79 0.80
CA PRO A 14 8.68 -11.90 0.35
C PRO A 14 9.28 -10.49 0.23
N GLN A 15 10.56 -10.30 0.58
CA GLN A 15 11.23 -9.01 0.34
C GLN A 15 10.90 -8.52 -1.07
N GLY A 16 10.35 -7.30 -1.18
CA GLY A 16 9.77 -6.77 -2.42
C GLY A 16 8.25 -6.92 -2.58
N SER A 17 7.51 -7.40 -1.57
CA SER A 17 6.05 -7.46 -1.61
C SER A 17 5.39 -6.39 -0.74
N TYR A 18 4.39 -5.73 -1.33
CA TYR A 18 3.57 -4.71 -0.70
C TYR A 18 2.65 -5.30 0.39
N ASP A 19 2.66 -4.72 1.59
CA ASP A 19 1.76 -5.10 2.69
C ASP A 19 0.71 -4.02 2.93
N ALA A 20 -0.51 -4.28 2.44
CA ALA A 20 -1.63 -3.36 2.58
C ALA A 20 -2.10 -3.17 4.03
N ASP A 21 -1.95 -4.19 4.89
CA ASP A 21 -2.36 -4.12 6.29
C ASP A 21 -1.41 -3.20 7.07
N TRP A 22 -0.12 -3.32 6.80
CA TRP A 22 0.89 -2.42 7.35
C TRP A 22 0.69 -0.97 6.89
N VAL A 23 0.43 -0.75 5.61
CA VAL A 23 0.16 0.59 5.08
C VAL A 23 -1.10 1.19 5.69
N ALA A 24 -2.17 0.40 5.84
CA ALA A 24 -3.40 0.84 6.49
C ALA A 24 -3.15 1.24 7.96
N ALA A 25 -2.37 0.44 8.70
CA ALA A 25 -1.99 0.77 10.07
C ALA A 25 -1.16 2.07 10.13
N ALA A 26 -0.18 2.25 9.24
CA ALA A 26 0.63 3.46 9.15
C ALA A 26 -0.18 4.70 8.77
N ALA A 27 -1.20 4.54 7.93
CA ALA A 27 -2.15 5.60 7.58
C ALA A 27 -2.99 6.00 8.80
N ARG A 28 -3.48 5.04 9.59
CA ARG A 28 -4.27 5.31 10.81
C ARG A 28 -3.47 5.93 11.94
N VAL A 29 -2.16 5.71 11.99
CA VAL A 29 -1.28 6.43 12.93
C VAL A 29 -1.23 7.93 12.59
N GLN A 30 -1.31 8.28 11.31
CA GLN A 30 -1.34 9.67 10.84
C GLN A 30 -2.75 10.28 10.91
N ASP A 31 -3.78 9.47 10.66
CA ASP A 31 -5.19 9.85 10.77
C ASP A 31 -5.96 8.85 11.67
N PRO A 32 -6.03 9.11 12.99
CA PRO A 32 -6.73 8.22 13.92
C PRO A 32 -8.25 8.20 13.73
N GLY A 33 -8.81 9.14 12.95
CA GLY A 33 -10.23 9.17 12.59
C GLY A 33 -10.58 8.27 11.40
N LEU A 34 -9.57 7.75 10.70
CA LEU A 34 -9.75 6.88 9.54
C LEU A 34 -10.28 5.50 9.97
N PRO A 35 -11.46 5.07 9.46
CA PRO A 35 -11.96 3.72 9.69
C PRO A 35 -11.01 2.66 9.16
N GLU A 36 -10.85 1.57 9.91
CA GLU A 36 -9.93 0.48 9.55
C GLU A 36 -10.25 -0.15 8.20
N GLU A 37 -11.53 -0.45 7.96
CA GLU A 37 -11.99 -1.04 6.70
C GLU A 37 -11.67 -0.13 5.52
N THR A 38 -11.92 1.18 5.65
CA THR A 38 -11.58 2.17 4.63
C THR A 38 -10.07 2.29 4.43
N ALA A 39 -9.27 2.29 5.49
CA ALA A 39 -7.81 2.34 5.39
C ALA A 39 -7.26 1.13 4.62
N ARG A 40 -7.75 -0.07 4.95
CA ARG A 40 -7.34 -1.33 4.32
C ARG A 40 -7.76 -1.38 2.85
N GLU A 41 -8.99 -0.99 2.56
CA GLU A 41 -9.51 -0.91 1.19
C GLU A 41 -8.64 0.04 0.35
N LEU A 42 -8.45 1.28 0.82
CA LEU A 42 -7.63 2.27 0.12
C LEU A 42 -6.18 1.81 -0.05
N ALA A 43 -5.60 1.08 0.92
CA ALA A 43 -4.23 0.58 0.82
C ALA A 43 -4.09 -0.49 -0.29
N VAL A 44 -5.09 -1.35 -0.45
CA VAL A 44 -5.13 -2.32 -1.55
C VAL A 44 -5.21 -1.61 -2.91
N TYR A 45 -6.09 -0.61 -3.06
CA TYR A 45 -6.19 0.17 -4.30
C TYR A 45 -4.96 1.04 -4.55
N ALA A 46 -4.32 1.56 -3.50
CA ALA A 46 -3.09 2.33 -3.61
C ALA A 46 -1.98 1.52 -4.29
N TRP A 47 -1.90 0.23 -3.96
CA TRP A 47 -0.96 -0.68 -4.60
C TRP A 47 -1.26 -0.88 -6.09
N ASP A 48 -2.51 -1.17 -6.44
CA ASP A 48 -2.91 -1.32 -7.85
C ASP A 48 -2.55 -0.06 -8.67
N HIS A 49 -2.83 1.12 -8.12
CA HIS A 49 -2.44 2.38 -8.75
C HIS A 49 -0.94 2.56 -8.87
N LEU A 50 -0.16 2.24 -7.82
CA LEU A 50 1.30 2.32 -7.87
C LEU A 50 1.88 1.45 -9.00
N ARG A 51 1.37 0.22 -9.16
CA ARG A 51 1.76 -0.68 -10.26
C ARG A 51 1.32 -0.14 -11.62
N SER A 52 0.10 0.39 -11.72
CA SER A 52 -0.43 0.98 -12.96
C SER A 52 0.37 2.21 -13.41
N ILE A 53 0.80 3.05 -12.46
CA ILE A 53 1.60 4.24 -12.74
C ILE A 53 3.06 3.85 -13.05
N GLY A 54 3.57 2.78 -12.42
CA GLY A 54 4.96 2.35 -12.53
C GLY A 54 5.95 3.33 -11.90
N ARG A 55 5.48 4.21 -11.01
CA ARG A 55 6.31 5.17 -10.27
C ARG A 55 5.78 5.44 -8.86
N LEU A 56 6.69 5.76 -7.96
CA LEU A 56 6.37 6.10 -6.56
C LEU A 56 5.90 7.56 -6.47
N ASP A 57 4.62 7.78 -6.75
CA ASP A 57 4.01 9.12 -6.82
C ASP A 57 2.77 9.22 -5.92
N ALA A 58 2.99 9.71 -4.69
CA ALA A 58 1.94 9.84 -3.69
C ALA A 58 0.79 10.77 -4.13
N PRO A 59 1.03 11.98 -4.70
CA PRO A 59 -0.07 12.84 -5.12
C PRO A 59 -0.89 12.25 -6.28
N GLU A 60 -0.27 11.54 -7.23
CA GLU A 60 -1.03 10.87 -8.29
C GLU A 60 -1.85 9.70 -7.75
N VAL A 61 -1.28 8.88 -6.84
CA VAL A 61 -2.03 7.79 -6.19
C VAL A 61 -3.18 8.35 -5.37
N ALA A 62 -2.97 9.42 -4.59
CA ALA A 62 -4.02 10.07 -3.83
C ALA A 62 -5.15 10.59 -4.73
N ARG A 63 -4.80 11.17 -5.89
CA ARG A 63 -5.78 11.65 -6.87
C ARG A 63 -6.61 10.50 -7.43
N ARG A 64 -5.99 9.38 -7.81
CA ARG A 64 -6.70 8.19 -8.32
C ARG A 64 -7.60 7.57 -7.25
N LEU A 65 -7.07 7.38 -6.04
CA LEU A 65 -7.85 6.92 -4.88
C LEU A 65 -9.06 7.80 -4.61
N LEU A 66 -8.94 9.12 -4.72
CA LEU A 66 -10.07 10.02 -4.51
C LEU A 66 -11.10 9.95 -5.66
N VAL A 67 -10.66 9.71 -6.90
CA VAL A 67 -11.55 9.53 -8.05
C VAL A 67 -12.34 8.23 -7.92
N ASP A 68 -11.68 7.14 -7.51
CA ASP A 68 -12.32 5.82 -7.36
C ASP A 68 -13.11 5.71 -6.04
N HIS A 69 -12.66 6.40 -4.98
CA HIS A 69 -13.29 6.38 -3.66
C HIS A 69 -13.60 7.80 -3.13
N PRO A 70 -14.49 8.57 -3.79
CA PRO A 70 -14.81 9.93 -3.38
C PRO A 70 -15.42 10.00 -1.98
N GLN A 71 -16.15 8.95 -1.55
CA GLN A 71 -16.74 8.87 -0.21
C GLN A 71 -15.71 8.77 0.92
N ALA A 72 -14.48 8.32 0.67
CA ALA A 72 -13.44 8.27 1.68
C ALA A 72 -12.90 9.67 2.01
N GLY A 73 -13.02 10.61 1.08
CA GLY A 73 -12.54 11.98 1.24
C GLY A 73 -11.06 12.15 0.91
N ALA A 74 -10.66 13.41 0.69
CA ALA A 74 -9.32 13.76 0.21
C ALA A 74 -8.22 13.48 1.24
N SER A 75 -8.50 13.70 2.55
CA SER A 75 -7.48 13.49 3.59
C SER A 75 -7.12 12.01 3.75
N PRO A 76 -8.08 11.06 3.88
CA PRO A 76 -7.77 9.63 3.88
C PRO A 76 -7.01 9.14 2.66
N ALA A 77 -7.46 9.53 1.46
CA ALA A 77 -6.80 9.16 0.21
C ALA A 77 -5.34 9.64 0.17
N ALA A 78 -5.08 10.89 0.59
CA ALA A 78 -3.73 11.45 0.64
C ALA A 78 -2.83 10.76 1.67
N VAL A 79 -3.36 10.47 2.87
CA VAL A 79 -2.61 9.82 3.94
C VAL A 79 -2.25 8.39 3.58
N VAL A 80 -3.19 7.62 3.02
CA VAL A 80 -2.95 6.24 2.57
C VAL A 80 -1.97 6.21 1.39
N ALA A 81 -2.13 7.09 0.39
CA ALA A 81 -1.20 7.19 -0.72
C ALA A 81 0.23 7.51 -0.27
N LYS A 82 0.38 8.45 0.67
CA LYS A 82 1.67 8.76 1.27
C LYS A 82 2.26 7.55 1.99
N ALA A 83 1.48 6.87 2.83
CA ALA A 83 1.92 5.69 3.56
C ALA A 83 2.34 4.54 2.61
N ALA A 84 1.61 4.35 1.50
CA ALA A 84 1.93 3.35 0.48
C ALA A 84 3.28 3.64 -0.21
N VAL A 85 3.52 4.90 -0.57
CA VAL A 85 4.78 5.33 -1.20
C VAL A 85 5.94 5.26 -0.20
N ASP A 86 5.76 5.76 1.02
CA ASP A 86 6.77 5.67 2.08
C ASP A 86 7.16 4.21 2.34
N PHE A 87 6.19 3.30 2.35
CA PHE A 87 6.45 1.86 2.47
C PHE A 87 7.30 1.34 1.31
N CYS A 88 6.90 1.62 0.06
CA CYS A 88 7.65 1.15 -1.09
C CYS A 88 9.07 1.72 -1.13
N GLN A 89 9.26 2.98 -0.74
CA GLN A 89 10.58 3.62 -0.63
C GLN A 89 11.43 3.01 0.49
N ALA A 90 10.85 2.77 1.66
CA ALA A 90 11.55 2.24 2.82
C ALA A 90 11.98 0.78 2.64
N TYR A 91 11.13 -0.03 1.99
CA TYR A 91 11.33 -1.47 1.84
C TYR A 91 11.81 -1.88 0.43
N GLY A 92 12.00 -0.93 -0.48
CA GLY A 92 12.50 -1.21 -1.84
C GLY A 92 11.56 -2.07 -2.67
N VAL A 93 10.25 -1.84 -2.56
CA VAL A 93 9.23 -2.60 -3.30
C VAL A 93 9.28 -2.22 -4.79
N GLU A 94 9.43 -3.22 -5.66
CA GLU A 94 9.39 -3.06 -7.12
C GLU A 94 7.94 -2.98 -7.61
N LEU A 95 7.65 -2.02 -8.50
CA LEU A 95 6.29 -1.72 -9.02
C LEU A 95 5.91 -2.61 -10.23
#